data_AF-A0A2V9U6B5-F1
#
_entry.id   AF-A0A2V9U6B5-F1
#
_cell.length_a   1.000
_cell.length_b   1.000
_cell.length_c   1.000
_cell.angle_alpha   90.00
_cell.angle_beta   90.00
_cell.angle_gamma   90.00
#
_symmetry.space_group_name_H-M   'P 1'
#
loop_
_entity.id
_entity.type
_entity.pdbx_description
1 polymer ?
#
loop_
_entity_poly.entity_id
_entity_poly.type
_entity_poly.pdbx_seq_one_letter_code
_entity_poly.pdbx_strand_id
1 'polypeptide(L)' 'MEKRNLRVVKWLASTPAAGECTQCRLQFSVPLPALQRVSDAQESLRKQFTEHKCAGTDKAGTDKTDKAGTDKKETVRA' A
#
# COMPACT_ATOMS: atom_id res chain seq x y z
N MET A 1 4.27 0.19 -20.27
CA MET A 1 4.55 -0.70 -19.12
C MET A 1 4.28 0.08 -17.86
N GLU A 2 3.19 -0.20 -17.16
CA GLU A 2 2.91 0.45 -15.87
C GLU A 2 3.91 -0.08 -14.86
N LYS A 3 4.90 0.76 -14.55
CA LYS A 3 5.98 0.45 -13.62
C LYS A 3 5.33 0.27 -12.24
N ARG A 4 5.32 -0.96 -11.72
CA ARG A 4 4.86 -1.22 -10.34
C ARG A 4 5.79 -0.46 -9.40
N ASN A 5 5.25 0.42 -8.57
CA ASN A 5 6.04 1.23 -7.64
C ASN A 5 5.76 0.82 -6.20
N LEU A 6 6.82 0.79 -5.40
CA LEU A 6 6.76 0.66 -3.95
C LEU A 6 6.77 2.07 -3.35
N ARG A 7 5.75 2.42 -2.57
CA ARG A 7 5.64 3.70 -1.87
C ARG A 7 5.77 3.48 -0.37
N VAL A 8 6.65 4.19 0.30
CA VAL A 8 6.76 4.11 1.77
C VAL A 8 5.59 4.90 2.39
N VAL A 9 4.77 4.22 3.20
CA VAL A 9 3.59 4.79 3.87
C VAL A 9 3.85 5.10 5.34
N LYS A 10 4.83 4.43 5.94
CA LYS A 10 5.19 4.60 7.35
C LYS A 10 6.69 4.75 7.48
N TRP A 11 7.09 5.76 8.24
CA TRP A 11 8.45 6.00 8.66
C TRP A 11 8.56 5.91 10.18
N LEU A 12 9.64 5.30 10.66
CA LEU A 12 10.07 5.30 12.05
C LEU A 12 11.37 6.11 12.12
N ALA A 13 11.27 7.35 12.57
CA ALA A 13 12.33 8.35 12.48
C ALA A 13 12.85 8.48 11.03
N SER A 14 14.02 7.94 10.74
CA SER A 14 14.67 7.95 9.41
C SER A 14 14.53 6.63 8.65
N THR A 15 13.93 5.61 9.29
CA THR A 15 13.83 4.25 8.75
C THR A 15 12.44 3.99 8.17
N PRO A 16 12.33 3.51 6.93
CA PRO A 16 11.03 3.15 6.35
C PRO A 16 10.49 1.88 7.04
N ALA A 17 9.32 2.00 7.67
CA ALA A 17 8.74 0.92 8.48
C ALA A 17 7.65 0.12 7.77
N ALA A 18 6.94 0.77 6.86
CA ALA A 18 5.98 0.09 6.00
C ALA A 18 5.93 0.76 4.63
N GLY A 19 5.76 -0.06 3.60
CA GLY A 19 5.50 0.38 2.24
C GLY A 19 4.24 -0.25 1.68
N GLU A 20 3.66 0.36 0.65
CA GLU A 20 2.55 -0.20 -0.11
C GLU A 20 2.92 -0.31 -1.59
N CYS A 21 2.39 -1.32 -2.27
CA CYS A 21 2.40 -1.35 -3.73
C CYS A 21 1.35 -0.38 -4.26
N THR A 22 1.73 0.56 -5.12
CA THR A 22 0.78 1.54 -5.69
C THR A 22 -0.24 0.92 -6.64
N GLN A 23 -0.05 -0.34 -7.04
CA GLN A 23 -0.91 -1.05 -7.98
C GLN A 23 -1.97 -1.90 -7.27
N CYS A 24 -1.56 -2.78 -6.36
CA CYS A 24 -2.49 -3.65 -5.63
C CYS A 24 -2.83 -3.14 -4.21
N ARG A 25 -2.25 -2.00 -3.78
CA ARG A 25 -2.39 -1.45 -2.42
C ARG A 25 -1.98 -2.43 -1.31
N LEU A 26 -1.18 -3.45 -1.66
CA LEU A 26 -0.67 -4.41 -0.70
C LEU A 26 0.38 -3.75 0.18
N GLN A 27 0.17 -3.81 1.50
CA GLN A 27 1.12 -3.28 2.48
C GLN A 27 2.17 -4.33 2.83
N PHE A 28 3.42 -3.88 2.88
CA PHE A 28 4.60 -4.61 3.31
C PHE A 28 5.13 -3.94 4.56
N SER A 29 5.33 -4.73 5.61
CA SER A 29 5.85 -4.25 6.88
C SER A 29 7.29 -4.70 7.04
N VAL A 30 8.14 -3.82 7.57
CA VAL A 30 9.52 -4.18 7.90
C VAL A 30 9.53 -4.83 9.29
N PRO A 31 10.11 -6.02 9.44
CA PRO A 31 10.25 -6.64 10.75
C PRO A 31 11.16 -5.79 11.65
N LEU A 32 10.85 -5.72 12.95
CA LEU A 32 11.63 -4.99 13.96
C LEU A 32 13.16 -5.19 13.89
N PRO A 33 13.71 -6.40 13.65
CA PRO A 33 15.16 -6.57 13.48
C PRO A 33 15.74 -5.76 12.32
N ALA A 34 15.00 -5.64 11.20
CA ALA A 34 15.40 -4.89 10.01
C ALA A 34 15.20 -3.37 10.19
N LEU A 35 14.34 -2.95 11.11
CA LEU A 35 14.14 -1.53 11.44
C LEU A 35 15.34 -0.87 12.14
N GLN A 36 16.30 -1.67 12.63
CA GLN A 36 17.53 -1.16 13.23
C GLN A 36 18.45 -0.45 12.22
N ARG A 37 18.32 -0.76 10.93
CA ARG A 37 19.12 -0.15 9.86
C ARG A 37 18.24 0.25 8.68
N VAL A 38 18.40 1.48 8.22
CA VAL A 38 17.69 2.00 7.05
C VAL A 38 17.89 1.10 5.82
N SER A 39 19.12 0.64 5.57
CA SER A 39 19.43 -0.22 4.44
C SER A 39 18.72 -1.58 4.52
N ASP A 40 18.66 -2.18 5.70
CA ASP A 40 18.03 -3.48 5.92
C ASP A 40 16.50 -3.38 5.79
N ALA A 41 15.92 -2.30 6.33
CA ALA A 41 14.52 -1.98 6.16
C ALA A 41 14.12 -1.79 4.69
N GLN A 42 14.92 -1.05 3.92
CA GLN A 42 14.70 -0.87 2.48
C GLN A 42 14.83 -2.18 1.72
N GLU A 43 15.84 -3.00 2.04
CA GLU A 43 16.05 -4.30 1.40
C GLU A 43 14.88 -5.24 1.70
N SER A 44 14.41 -5.27 2.95
CA SER A 44 13.27 -6.09 3.38
C SER A 44 12.00 -5.72 2.61
N LEU A 45 11.69 -4.42 2.46
CA LEU A 45 10.55 -3.98 1.64
C LEU A 45 10.73 -4.33 0.16
N ARG A 46 11.95 -4.18 -0.38
CA ARG A 46 12.25 -4.54 -1.77
C ARG A 46 12.12 -6.03 -2.03
N LYS A 47 12.57 -6.89 -1.12
CA LYS A 47 12.41 -8.35 -1.20
C LYS A 47 10.94 -8.73 -1.22
N GLN A 48 10.16 -8.26 -0.25
CA GLN A 48 8.71 -8.48 -0.23
C GLN A 48 8.02 -7.96 -1.49
N PHE A 49 8.42 -6.78 -1.98
CA PHE A 49 7.93 -6.22 -3.24
C PHE A 49 8.39 -6.99 -4.49
N THR A 50 9.50 -7.70 -4.45
CA THR A 50 9.97 -8.52 -5.58
C THR A 50 9.27 -9.89 -5.58
N GLU A 51 9.07 -10.45 -4.40
CA GLU A 51 8.44 -11.75 -4.20
C GLU A 51 6.92 -11.71 -4.36
N HIS A 52 6.27 -10.57 -4.06
CA HIS A 52 4.82 -10.48 -4.24
C HIS A 52 4.43 -10.52 -5.73
N LYS A 53 3.42 -11.34 -6.03
CA LYS A 53 2.74 -11.30 -7.31
C LYS A 53 1.63 -10.26 -7.24
N CYS A 54 1.77 -9.17 -7.99
CA CYS A 54 0.66 -8.27 -8.26
C CYS A 54 -0.40 -9.02 -9.07
N ALA A 55 -1.60 -9.16 -8.52
CA ALA A 55 -2.73 -9.75 -9.23
C ALA A 55 -3.13 -8.97 -10.51
N GLY A 56 -2.66 -7.73 -10.68
CA GLY A 56 -2.98 -6.88 -11.84
C GLY A 56 -2.15 -7.11 -13.10
N THR A 57 -1.18 -8.03 -13.11
CA THR A 57 -0.40 -8.37 -14.31
C THR A 57 -0.82 -9.69 -14.96
N ASP A 58 -2.06 -10.11 -14.75
CA ASP A 58 -2.87 -10.73 -15.80
C ASP A 58 -4.22 -9.98 -15.83
N LYS A 59 -4.21 -8.79 -16.43
CA LYS A 59 -5.30 -7.80 -16.55
C LYS A 59 -5.88 -7.26 -15.22
N ALA A 60 -5.43 -6.11 -14.71
CA ALA A 60 -6.32 -5.25 -13.90
C ALA A 60 -5.84 -3.79 -13.76
N GLY A 61 -6.18 -2.96 -14.74
CA GLY A 61 -6.65 -1.60 -14.44
C GLY A 61 -8.15 -1.68 -14.15
N THR A 62 -8.55 -1.62 -12.89
CA THR A 62 -9.84 -1.08 -12.39
C THR A 62 -9.74 -1.08 -10.87
N ASP A 63 -9.47 0.10 -10.31
CA ASP A 63 -10.49 0.90 -9.62
C ASP A 63 -11.18 0.12 -8.49
N LYS A 64 -10.76 0.41 -7.27
CA LYS A 64 -11.69 0.45 -6.14
C LYS A 64 -11.66 1.88 -5.62
N THR A 65 -12.37 2.76 -6.34
CA THR A 65 -13.00 3.90 -5.69
C THR A 65 -14.06 3.32 -4.75
N ASP A 66 -13.72 3.16 -3.47
CA ASP A 66 -14.76 3.02 -2.45
C ASP A 66 -15.46 4.37 -2.33
N LYS A 67 -16.53 4.52 -3.11
CA LYS A 67 -17.50 5.60 -3.00
C LYS A 67 -18.56 5.12 -2.01
N ALA A 68 -18.29 5.19 -0.72
CA ALA A 68 -19.34 5.14 0.29
C ALA A 68 -20.10 6.48 0.30
N GLY A 69 -20.83 6.75 -0.78
CA GLY A 69 -21.97 7.65 -0.75
C GLY A 69 -23.17 6.86 -0.27
N THR A 70 -23.73 7.22 0.88
CA THR A 70 -25.15 6.99 1.16
C THR A 70 -25.72 8.31 1.66
N ASP A 71 -26.12 9.12 0.68
CA ASP A 71 -27.27 9.99 0.83
C ASP A 71 -28.50 9.08 1.03
N LYS A 72 -29.13 9.19 2.19
CA LYS A 72 -30.56 8.94 2.36
C LYS A 72 -31.15 10.07 3.20
N LYS A 73 -31.64 11.04 2.44
CA LYS A 73 -32.63 12.06 2.75
C LYS A 73 -33.88 11.50 3.45
N GLU A 74 -34.23 12.04 4.61
CA GLU A 74 -35.59 12.17 5.17
C GLU A 74 -35.57 13.47 6.01
N THR A 75 -35.93 14.64 5.48
CA THR A 75 -37.26 15.16 5.10
C THR A 75 -38.26 15.25 6.26
N VAL A 76 -38.21 16.40 6.96
CA VAL A 76 -39.30 17.29 7.44
C VAL A 76 -40.49 16.72 8.24
N ARG A 77 -40.76 17.42 9.37
CA ARG A 77 -42.05 17.75 10.02
C ARG A 77 -41.96 17.47 11.53
N ALA A 78 -42.46 18.28 12.44
CA ALA A 78 -42.95 19.66 12.50
C ALA A 78 -43.03 19.96 14.00
#